data_AF-A0A7S2J5S7-F1
#
_entry.id   AF-A0A7S2J5S7-F1
#
_cell.length_a   1.000
_cell.length_b   1.000
_cell.length_c   1.000
_cell.angle_alpha   90.00
_cell.angle_beta   90.00
_cell.angle_gamma   90.00
#
_symmetry.space_group_name_H-M   'P 1'
#
loop_
_entity.id
_entity.type
_entity.pdbx_description
1 polymer ?
#
loop_
_entity_poly.entity_id
_entity_poly.type
_entity_poly.pdbx_seq_one_letter_code
_entity_poly.pdbx_strand_id
1 'polypeptide(L)'
;SREERPYPIIDAAGERSAEDREVIEGAADPELFNQEADPKQGRHVYDAQLSLCLLALQHGCLKEFYRSVHYKYILDLKFKTIKPPTLDEFTVVSTLGKGTYGRVFEVVKRDCGKRYAMKIMDKSLIMEQYGDMWEHVVIMERQILASLATLHHPLLINLCYSLQNISFLVLAMDICYGGDFNRFGVGGADQLDVEQVRFVGLELTSLIAHVQRCHIMHRDIKPANMLLDEGGHVRLIDFGAAKQSLATPPKPPRSREYCGTLPYIAPEVNYAEETDEP
;
A
#
# COMPACT_ATOMS: atom_id res chain seq x y z
N SER A 1 -7.47 13.54 17.61
CA SER A 1 -8.88 13.15 17.40
C SER A 1 -9.36 13.70 16.05
N ARG A 2 -9.06 12.99 14.98
CA ARG A 2 -9.80 13.09 13.71
C ARG A 2 -10.20 11.66 13.42
N GLU A 3 -11.43 11.34 13.80
CA GLU A 3 -12.06 10.08 13.42
C GLU A 3 -12.20 10.12 11.90
N GLU A 4 -11.43 9.28 11.21
CA GLU A 4 -11.85 8.78 9.91
C GLU A 4 -13.18 8.08 10.16
N ARG A 5 -14.29 8.76 9.85
CA ARG A 5 -15.60 8.14 9.95
C ARG A 5 -15.60 7.00 8.93
N PRO A 6 -15.75 5.73 9.34
CA PRO A 6 -16.04 4.69 8.38
C PRO A 6 -17.32 5.10 7.66
N TYR A 7 -17.31 5.08 6.33
CA TYR A 7 -18.51 5.31 5.53
C TYR A 7 -19.64 4.46 6.14
N PRO A 8 -20.79 5.05 6.49
CA PRO A 8 -21.86 4.29 7.10
C PRO A 8 -22.29 3.22 6.10
N ILE A 9 -21.95 1.97 6.43
CA ILE A 9 -22.63 0.81 5.86
C ILE A 9 -24.07 0.99 6.34
N ILE A 10 -24.91 1.46 5.43
CA ILE A 10 -26.35 1.64 5.66
C ILE A 10 -26.85 0.32 6.23
N ASP A 11 -27.53 0.39 7.38
CA ASP A 11 -28.14 -0.79 7.96
C ASP A 11 -29.11 -1.44 6.97
N ALA A 12 -29.41 -2.72 7.18
CA ALA A 12 -30.32 -3.47 6.33
C ALA A 12 -31.79 -2.98 6.41
N ALA A 13 -32.11 -1.95 7.20
CA ALA A 13 -33.46 -1.49 7.48
C ALA A 13 -33.88 -0.27 6.64
N GLY A 14 -32.94 0.54 6.12
CA GLY A 14 -33.24 1.54 5.09
C GLY A 14 -34.24 2.63 5.51
N GLU A 15 -34.33 2.94 6.80
CA GLU A 15 -35.13 4.07 7.27
C GLU A 15 -34.35 5.38 7.18
N ARG A 16 -35.02 6.41 6.64
CA ARG A 16 -34.43 7.72 6.30
C ARG A 16 -34.43 8.61 7.54
N SER A 17 -33.29 9.18 7.92
CA SER A 17 -33.30 10.28 8.88
C SER A 17 -33.86 11.56 8.23
N ALA A 18 -34.42 12.47 9.03
CA ALA A 18 -34.94 13.75 8.54
C ALA A 18 -33.80 14.64 8.00
N GLU A 19 -32.61 14.53 8.57
CA GLU A 19 -31.39 15.24 8.14
C GLU A 19 -30.94 14.80 6.74
N ASP A 20 -31.03 13.50 6.41
CA ASP A 20 -30.68 13.00 5.07
C ASP A 20 -31.61 13.58 3.99
N ARG A 21 -32.89 13.82 4.30
CA ARG A 21 -33.85 14.38 3.32
C ARG A 21 -33.55 15.83 2.95
N GLU A 22 -33.16 16.64 3.94
CA GLU A 22 -32.85 18.06 3.75
C GLU A 22 -31.53 18.24 2.96
N VAL A 23 -30.55 17.35 3.17
CA VAL A 23 -29.29 17.32 2.41
C VAL A 23 -29.51 16.87 0.96
N ILE A 24 -30.42 15.92 0.71
CA ILE A 24 -30.75 15.46 -0.66
C ILE A 24 -31.52 16.55 -1.43
N GLU A 25 -32.47 17.24 -0.80
CA GLU A 25 -33.18 18.36 -1.42
C GLU A 25 -32.23 19.53 -1.71
N GLY A 26 -31.25 19.79 -0.84
CA GLY A 26 -30.18 20.76 -1.10
C GLY A 26 -29.19 20.33 -2.19
N ALA A 27 -28.80 19.05 -2.27
CA ALA A 27 -27.86 18.56 -3.28
C ALA A 27 -28.47 18.50 -4.71
N ALA A 28 -29.80 18.59 -4.83
CA ALA A 28 -30.51 18.71 -6.09
C ALA A 28 -30.60 20.17 -6.60
N ASP A 29 -30.16 21.15 -5.80
CA ASP A 29 -30.11 22.56 -6.19
C ASP A 29 -28.91 22.81 -7.14
N PRO A 30 -29.15 23.17 -8.43
CA PRO A 30 -28.08 23.50 -9.37
C PRO A 30 -27.23 24.71 -8.93
N GLU A 31 -27.75 25.58 -8.07
CA GLU A 31 -27.03 26.76 -7.59
C GLU A 31 -25.90 26.44 -6.61
N LEU A 32 -25.95 25.29 -5.92
CA LEU A 32 -24.85 24.83 -5.05
C LEU A 32 -23.59 24.43 -5.83
N PHE A 33 -23.72 24.07 -7.11
CA PHE A 33 -22.60 23.84 -8.01
C PHE A 33 -22.03 25.11 -8.63
N ASN A 34 -22.76 26.24 -8.52
CA ASN A 34 -22.39 27.53 -9.08
C ASN A 34 -21.71 28.47 -8.06
N GLN A 35 -21.44 28.00 -6.83
CA GLN A 35 -20.69 28.79 -5.86
C GLN A 35 -19.23 28.99 -6.32
N GLU A 36 -18.79 30.25 -6.37
CA GLU A 36 -17.41 30.58 -6.71
C GLU A 36 -16.44 29.91 -5.74
N ALA A 37 -15.45 29.22 -6.31
CA ALA A 37 -14.33 28.63 -5.62
C ALA A 37 -13.63 29.65 -4.69
N ASP A 38 -13.61 29.42 -3.38
CA ASP A 38 -12.80 30.24 -2.46
C ASP A 38 -11.30 29.99 -2.73
N PRO A 39 -10.55 30.97 -3.25
CA PRO A 39 -9.13 30.79 -3.56
C PRO A 39 -8.28 30.45 -2.33
N LYS A 40 -8.78 30.74 -1.11
CA LYS A 40 -8.10 30.44 0.15
C LYS A 40 -8.11 28.95 0.51
N GLN A 41 -8.96 28.14 -0.12
CA GLN A 41 -9.04 26.69 0.11
C GLN A 41 -7.96 25.89 -0.64
N GLY A 42 -7.16 26.53 -1.50
CA GLY A 42 -5.98 25.92 -2.10
C GLY A 42 -6.29 24.70 -2.97
N ARG A 43 -5.88 23.49 -2.56
CA ARG A 43 -6.15 22.23 -3.31
C ARG A 43 -7.51 21.61 -3.00
N HIS A 44 -8.25 22.12 -2.02
CA HIS A 44 -9.49 21.53 -1.49
C HIS A 44 -10.75 22.28 -1.92
N VAL A 45 -10.63 23.08 -2.98
CA VAL A 45 -11.66 24.02 -3.47
C VAL A 45 -13.00 23.33 -3.79
N TYR A 46 -12.94 22.04 -4.18
CA TYR A 46 -14.12 21.27 -4.59
C TYR A 46 -14.48 20.14 -3.62
N ASP A 47 -13.84 20.05 -2.45
CA ASP A 47 -14.07 18.94 -1.52
C ASP A 47 -15.53 18.93 -1.01
N ALA A 48 -16.12 20.11 -0.80
CA ALA A 48 -17.52 20.25 -0.39
C ALA A 48 -18.48 19.79 -1.50
N GLN A 49 -18.27 20.26 -2.73
CA GLN A 49 -19.09 19.91 -3.90
C GLN A 49 -18.95 18.42 -4.24
N LEU A 50 -17.76 17.85 -4.13
CA LEU A 50 -17.53 16.41 -4.30
C LEU A 50 -18.29 15.61 -3.24
N SER A 51 -18.25 16.05 -1.97
CA SER A 51 -19.00 15.39 -0.90
C SER A 51 -20.50 15.39 -1.18
N LEU A 52 -21.05 16.53 -1.64
CA LEU A 52 -22.45 16.64 -2.04
C LEU A 52 -22.80 15.73 -3.23
N CYS A 53 -21.94 15.66 -4.26
CA CYS A 53 -22.13 14.74 -5.38
C CYS A 53 -22.19 13.28 -4.93
N LEU A 54 -21.28 12.87 -4.04
CA LEU A 54 -21.22 11.50 -3.54
C LEU A 54 -22.47 11.16 -2.73
N LEU A 55 -22.95 12.09 -1.88
CA LEU A 55 -24.23 11.96 -1.17
C LEU A 55 -25.41 11.83 -2.15
N ALA A 56 -25.49 12.70 -3.15
CA ALA A 56 -26.54 12.65 -4.17
C ALA A 56 -26.56 11.31 -4.92
N LEU A 57 -25.40 10.77 -5.30
CA LEU A 57 -25.29 9.44 -5.92
C LEU A 57 -25.73 8.32 -4.97
N GLN A 58 -25.28 8.38 -3.72
CA GLN A 58 -25.60 7.39 -2.69
C GLN A 58 -27.11 7.29 -2.41
N HIS A 59 -27.81 8.43 -2.41
CA HIS A 59 -29.23 8.46 -2.11
C HIS A 59 -30.13 8.39 -3.36
N GLY A 60 -29.69 8.95 -4.49
CA GLY A 60 -30.52 9.13 -5.68
C GLY A 60 -30.50 7.95 -6.65
N CYS A 61 -29.40 7.19 -6.73
CA CYS A 61 -29.29 6.10 -7.72
C CYS A 61 -28.66 4.81 -7.21
N LEU A 62 -28.05 4.78 -6.01
CA LEU A 62 -27.35 3.60 -5.53
C LEU A 62 -28.30 2.39 -5.32
N LYS A 63 -29.51 2.64 -4.84
CA LYS A 63 -30.52 1.59 -4.59
C LYS A 63 -31.00 0.93 -5.89
N GLU A 64 -31.23 1.73 -6.93
CA GLU A 64 -31.57 1.27 -8.27
C GLU A 64 -30.38 0.55 -8.91
N PHE A 65 -29.17 1.08 -8.72
CA PHE A 65 -27.93 0.44 -9.17
C PHE A 65 -27.78 -0.97 -8.59
N TYR A 66 -28.01 -1.17 -7.28
CA TYR A 66 -27.95 -2.50 -6.64
C TYR A 66 -28.96 -3.53 -7.20
N ARG A 67 -30.03 -3.06 -7.84
CA ARG A 67 -31.01 -3.94 -8.52
C ARG A 67 -30.72 -4.11 -10.01
N SER A 68 -29.76 -3.38 -10.55
CA SER A 68 -29.44 -3.38 -11.97
C SER A 68 -28.58 -4.57 -12.39
N VAL A 69 -28.60 -4.86 -13.70
CA VAL A 69 -27.71 -5.86 -14.32
C VAL A 69 -26.22 -5.51 -14.17
N HIS A 70 -25.89 -4.22 -14.05
CA HIS A 70 -24.51 -3.76 -13.88
C HIS A 70 -23.94 -4.16 -12.51
N TYR A 71 -24.72 -4.01 -11.45
CA TYR A 71 -24.28 -4.45 -10.13
C TYR A 71 -24.14 -5.98 -10.06
N LYS A 72 -25.07 -6.72 -10.67
CA LYS A 72 -24.95 -8.18 -10.81
C LYS A 72 -23.67 -8.57 -11.55
N TYR A 73 -23.35 -7.88 -12.65
CA TYR A 73 -22.10 -8.10 -13.38
C TYR A 73 -20.86 -7.83 -12.52
N ILE A 74 -20.85 -6.77 -11.72
CA ILE A 74 -19.76 -6.48 -10.77
C ILE A 74 -19.65 -7.58 -9.70
N LEU A 75 -20.78 -8.08 -9.18
CA LEU A 75 -20.76 -9.21 -8.25
C LEU A 75 -20.18 -10.46 -8.90
N ASP A 76 -20.57 -10.79 -10.14
CA ASP A 76 -20.04 -11.93 -10.87
C ASP A 76 -18.51 -11.81 -11.07
N LEU A 77 -18.02 -10.60 -11.35
CA LEU A 77 -16.57 -10.32 -11.40
C LEU A 77 -15.93 -10.49 -10.02
N LYS A 78 -16.53 -9.99 -8.95
CA LYS A 78 -16.03 -10.13 -7.58
C LYS A 78 -15.98 -11.60 -7.16
N PHE A 79 -17.01 -12.40 -7.45
CA PHE A 79 -17.04 -13.84 -7.16
C PHE A 79 -15.89 -14.60 -7.82
N LYS A 80 -15.52 -14.24 -9.07
CA LYS A 80 -14.35 -14.81 -9.75
C LYS A 80 -13.03 -14.47 -9.04
N THR A 81 -12.96 -13.35 -8.30
CA THR A 81 -11.78 -12.93 -7.56
C THR A 81 -11.71 -13.45 -6.11
N ILE A 82 -12.76 -14.10 -5.60
CA ILE A 82 -12.79 -14.63 -4.21
C ILE A 82 -11.81 -15.77 -4.02
N LYS A 83 -11.67 -16.63 -5.04
CA LYS A 83 -10.72 -17.75 -4.96
C LYS A 83 -9.31 -17.22 -5.23
N PRO A 84 -8.39 -17.27 -4.25
CA PRO A 84 -7.01 -16.90 -4.51
C PRO A 84 -6.42 -17.87 -5.55
N PRO A 85 -5.58 -17.37 -6.48
CA PRO A 85 -4.97 -18.23 -7.47
C PRO A 85 -4.01 -19.23 -6.82
N THR A 86 -3.91 -20.41 -7.40
CA THR A 86 -2.89 -21.39 -7.02
C THR A 86 -1.55 -21.09 -7.69
N LEU A 87 -0.43 -21.62 -7.17
CA LEU A 87 0.89 -21.41 -7.77
C LEU A 87 0.98 -21.94 -9.21
N ASP A 88 0.23 -23.00 -9.52
CA ASP A 88 0.19 -23.62 -10.85
C ASP A 88 -0.46 -22.72 -11.92
N GLU A 89 -1.18 -21.68 -11.51
CA GLU A 89 -1.74 -20.66 -12.40
C GLU A 89 -0.72 -19.59 -12.81
N PHE A 90 0.50 -19.65 -12.28
CA PHE A 90 1.60 -18.77 -12.64
C PHE A 90 2.67 -19.53 -13.43
N THR A 91 3.29 -18.82 -14.37
CA THR A 91 4.43 -19.34 -15.14
C THR A 91 5.62 -18.45 -14.85
N VAL A 92 6.71 -19.04 -14.36
CA VAL A 92 7.97 -18.33 -14.11
C VAL A 92 8.59 -17.93 -15.45
N VAL A 93 8.95 -16.65 -15.58
CA VAL A 93 9.62 -16.09 -16.76
C VAL A 93 11.11 -15.96 -16.50
N SER A 94 11.48 -15.28 -15.43
CA SER A 94 12.87 -14.95 -15.11
C SER A 94 13.08 -14.79 -13.60
N THR A 95 14.34 -14.82 -13.15
CA THR A 95 14.69 -14.44 -11.77
C THR A 95 15.04 -12.96 -11.74
N LEU A 96 14.34 -12.18 -10.91
CA LEU A 96 14.56 -10.75 -10.73
C LEU A 96 15.60 -10.44 -9.65
N GLY A 97 15.67 -11.28 -8.61
CA GLY A 97 16.59 -11.04 -7.50
C GLY A 97 16.67 -12.18 -6.50
N LYS A 98 17.67 -12.11 -5.64
CA LYS A 98 17.87 -13.03 -4.51
C LYS A 98 17.81 -12.22 -3.22
N GLY A 99 16.88 -12.59 -2.34
CA GLY A 99 16.78 -12.02 -1.00
C GLY A 99 17.43 -12.92 0.04
N THR A 100 17.43 -12.47 1.30
CA THR A 100 17.97 -13.22 2.45
C THR A 100 17.26 -14.56 2.63
N TYR A 101 15.94 -14.57 2.51
CA TYR A 101 15.09 -15.74 2.79
C TYR A 101 14.59 -16.46 1.55
N GLY A 102 15.03 -16.06 0.35
CA GLY A 102 14.47 -16.62 -0.86
C GLY A 102 14.81 -15.84 -2.12
N ARG A 103 13.90 -15.89 -3.10
CA ARG A 103 14.11 -15.33 -4.43
C ARG A 103 12.87 -14.61 -4.94
N VAL A 104 13.10 -13.65 -5.80
CA VAL A 104 12.06 -12.91 -6.50
C VAL A 104 12.08 -13.34 -7.97
N PHE A 105 10.92 -13.75 -8.47
CA PHE A 105 10.73 -14.18 -9.85
C PHE A 105 9.78 -13.24 -10.58
N GLU A 106 10.05 -12.98 -11.84
CA GLU A 106 9.02 -12.50 -12.75
C GLU A 106 8.12 -13.67 -13.12
N VAL A 107 6.81 -13.49 -12.95
CA VAL A 107 5.83 -14.52 -13.28
C VAL A 107 4.70 -13.93 -14.12
N VAL A 108 4.09 -14.75 -14.97
CA VAL A 108 2.89 -14.43 -15.74
C VAL A 108 1.72 -15.26 -15.22
N LYS A 109 0.62 -14.61 -14.84
CA LYS A 109 -0.63 -15.32 -14.49
C LYS A 109 -1.32 -15.79 -15.77
N ARG A 110 -1.61 -17.10 -15.87
CA ARG A 110 -1.99 -17.76 -17.13
C ARG A 110 -3.35 -17.34 -17.70
N ASP A 111 -4.30 -16.95 -16.86
CA ASP A 111 -5.65 -16.60 -17.28
C ASP A 111 -5.76 -15.19 -17.90
N CYS A 112 -4.96 -14.23 -17.42
CA CYS A 112 -5.02 -12.84 -17.86
C CYS A 112 -3.74 -12.34 -18.55
N GLY A 113 -2.64 -13.10 -18.49
CA GLY A 113 -1.35 -12.69 -19.03
C GLY A 113 -0.65 -11.58 -18.24
N LYS A 114 -1.23 -11.10 -17.12
CA LYS A 114 -0.62 -10.05 -16.29
C LYS A 114 0.66 -10.57 -15.64
N ARG A 115 1.69 -9.74 -15.65
CA ARG A 115 3.00 -9.99 -15.05
C ARG A 115 3.06 -9.48 -13.60
N TYR A 116 3.82 -10.19 -12.78
CA TYR A 116 4.00 -9.89 -11.35
C TYR A 116 5.45 -10.16 -10.93
N ALA A 117 5.89 -9.45 -9.90
CA ALA A 117 7.08 -9.83 -9.13
C ALA A 117 6.63 -10.74 -7.98
N MET A 118 7.09 -12.00 -7.99
CA MET A 118 6.72 -13.01 -7.00
C MET A 118 7.91 -13.31 -6.07
N LYS A 119 7.85 -12.79 -4.85
CA LYS A 119 8.81 -13.05 -3.77
C LYS A 119 8.42 -14.37 -3.09
N ILE A 120 9.24 -15.40 -3.25
CA ILE A 120 9.09 -16.72 -2.63
C ILE A 120 10.12 -16.82 -1.50
N MET A 121 9.65 -17.02 -0.28
CA MET A 121 10.49 -17.09 0.92
C MET A 121 10.34 -18.45 1.58
N ASP A 122 11.48 -19.06 1.92
CA ASP A 122 11.56 -20.34 2.60
C ASP A 122 11.38 -20.14 4.11
N LYS A 123 10.33 -20.76 4.67
CA LYS A 123 10.01 -20.65 6.10
C LYS A 123 11.09 -21.25 6.97
N SER A 124 11.80 -22.28 6.52
CA SER A 124 12.88 -22.91 7.29
C SER A 124 14.06 -21.97 7.50
N LEU A 125 14.42 -21.17 6.48
CA LEU A 125 15.49 -20.15 6.59
C LEU A 125 15.10 -19.03 7.55
N ILE A 126 13.81 -18.66 7.58
CA ILE A 126 13.31 -17.64 8.51
C ILE A 126 13.29 -18.18 9.94
N MET A 127 12.88 -19.44 10.13
CA MET A 127 12.94 -20.14 11.42
C MET A 127 14.37 -20.22 11.96
N GLU A 128 15.33 -20.55 11.11
CA GLU A 128 16.74 -20.63 11.50
C GLU A 128 17.27 -19.28 12.00
N GLN A 129 16.90 -18.17 11.34
CA GLN A 129 17.39 -16.84 11.73
C GLN A 129 16.66 -16.26 12.94
N TYR A 130 15.34 -16.44 13.04
CA TYR A 130 14.51 -15.75 14.03
C TYR A 130 14.01 -16.63 15.17
N GLY A 131 14.32 -17.93 15.16
CA GLY A 131 13.86 -18.88 16.17
C GLY A 131 12.35 -18.80 16.36
N ASP A 132 11.90 -18.72 17.60
CA ASP A 132 10.47 -18.66 17.96
C ASP A 132 9.73 -17.43 17.40
N MET A 133 10.44 -16.38 16.97
CA MET A 133 9.83 -15.17 16.40
C MET A 133 9.51 -15.26 14.91
N TRP A 134 9.85 -16.38 14.24
CA TRP A 134 9.72 -16.52 12.79
C TRP A 134 8.28 -16.26 12.29
N GLU A 135 7.27 -16.75 13.00
CA GLU A 135 5.86 -16.53 12.62
C GLU A 135 5.51 -15.05 12.62
N HIS A 136 5.95 -14.32 13.64
CA HIS A 136 5.73 -12.89 13.76
C HIS A 136 6.36 -12.13 12.59
N VAL A 137 7.59 -12.47 12.19
CA VAL A 137 8.29 -11.81 11.08
C VAL A 137 7.56 -12.06 9.75
N VAL A 138 7.22 -13.31 9.46
CA VAL A 138 6.51 -13.72 8.23
C VAL A 138 5.13 -13.07 8.12
N ILE A 139 4.39 -13.04 9.24
CA ILE A 139 3.04 -12.50 9.27
C ILE A 139 3.07 -10.96 9.18
N MET A 140 4.05 -10.31 9.80
CA MET A 140 4.16 -8.85 9.85
C MET A 140 4.36 -8.24 8.46
N GLU A 141 5.30 -8.74 7.65
CA GLU A 141 5.51 -8.22 6.29
C GLU A 141 4.23 -8.31 5.45
N ARG A 142 3.57 -9.49 5.47
CA ARG A 142 2.31 -9.71 4.77
C ARG A 142 1.21 -8.78 5.26
N GLN A 143 1.07 -8.61 6.58
CA GLN A 143 0.04 -7.74 7.17
C GLN A 143 0.26 -6.27 6.83
N ILE A 144 1.50 -5.80 6.90
CA ILE A 144 1.86 -4.42 6.54
C ILE A 144 1.53 -4.18 5.07
N LEU A 145 1.98 -5.05 4.17
CA LEU A 145 1.70 -4.92 2.74
C LEU A 145 0.20 -5.00 2.43
N ALA A 146 -0.55 -5.88 3.10
CA ALA A 146 -2.01 -5.97 2.94
C ALA A 146 -2.72 -4.70 3.47
N SER A 147 -2.30 -4.17 4.62
CA SER A 147 -2.81 -2.91 5.16
C SER A 147 -2.55 -1.75 4.20
N LEU A 148 -1.33 -1.65 3.68
CA LEU A 148 -0.94 -0.61 2.72
C LEU A 148 -1.70 -0.72 1.39
N ALA A 149 -1.98 -1.95 0.92
CA ALA A 149 -2.76 -2.19 -0.28
C ALA A 149 -4.19 -1.62 -0.18
N THR A 150 -4.81 -1.66 1.02
CA THR A 150 -6.16 -1.11 1.22
C THR A 150 -6.24 0.42 1.18
N LEU A 151 -5.11 1.10 1.42
CA LEU A 151 -5.04 2.56 1.52
C LEU A 151 -4.63 3.24 0.20
N HIS A 152 -4.27 2.46 -0.82
CA HIS A 152 -4.03 2.87 -2.20
C HIS A 152 -3.23 4.18 -2.34
N HIS A 153 -1.91 4.13 -2.13
CA HIS A 153 -1.02 5.23 -2.51
C HIS A 153 -0.37 4.95 -3.88
N PRO A 154 -0.37 5.91 -4.83
CA PRO A 154 0.09 5.68 -6.20
C PRO A 154 1.59 5.38 -6.32
N LEU A 155 2.38 5.57 -5.26
CA LEU A 155 3.83 5.29 -5.21
C LEU A 155 4.19 4.08 -4.32
N LEU A 156 3.21 3.45 -3.67
CA LEU A 156 3.44 2.18 -2.97
C LEU A 156 3.40 1.03 -3.96
N ILE A 157 4.21 0.02 -3.69
CA ILE A 157 4.07 -1.26 -4.37
C ILE A 157 2.81 -1.96 -3.86
N ASN A 158 2.00 -2.47 -4.77
CA ASN A 158 0.75 -3.14 -4.40
C ASN A 158 0.98 -4.63 -4.20
N LEU A 159 0.47 -5.18 -3.11
CA LEU A 159 0.36 -6.62 -2.90
C LEU A 159 -0.89 -7.14 -3.61
N CYS A 160 -0.69 -7.84 -4.73
CA CYS A 160 -1.79 -8.38 -5.52
C CYS A 160 -2.31 -9.70 -4.95
N TYR A 161 -1.40 -10.60 -4.56
CA TYR A 161 -1.75 -11.89 -3.97
C TYR A 161 -0.77 -12.26 -2.85
N SER A 162 -1.28 -12.95 -1.83
CA SER A 162 -0.44 -13.62 -0.84
C SER A 162 -0.88 -15.08 -0.73
N LEU A 163 0.07 -16.00 -0.86
CA LEU A 163 -0.14 -17.44 -0.84
C LEU A 163 0.86 -18.05 0.13
N GLN A 164 0.54 -19.21 0.68
CA GLN A 164 1.48 -19.95 1.51
C GLN A 164 1.19 -21.44 1.47
N ASN A 165 2.23 -22.23 1.72
CA ASN A 165 2.11 -23.65 2.05
C ASN A 165 2.99 -23.95 3.29
N ILE A 166 3.23 -25.23 3.57
CA ILE A 166 4.01 -25.65 4.74
C ILE A 166 5.45 -25.12 4.69
N SER A 167 6.03 -25.01 3.49
CA SER A 167 7.45 -24.69 3.29
C SER A 167 7.69 -23.22 2.90
N PHE A 168 6.75 -22.58 2.20
CA PHE A 168 6.97 -21.28 1.57
C PHE A 168 5.88 -20.26 1.92
N LEU A 169 6.30 -19.00 2.09
CA LEU A 169 5.45 -17.82 1.96
C LEU A 169 5.70 -17.19 0.58
N VAL A 170 4.62 -16.84 -0.11
CA VAL A 170 4.68 -16.26 -1.45
C VAL A 170 3.90 -14.95 -1.50
N LEU A 171 4.57 -13.87 -1.91
CA LEU A 171 3.98 -12.56 -2.10
C LEU A 171 4.09 -12.18 -3.58
N ALA A 172 2.96 -11.97 -4.24
CA ALA A 172 2.91 -11.51 -5.62
C ALA A 172 2.53 -10.03 -5.64
N MET A 173 3.42 -9.21 -6.19
CA MET A 173 3.36 -7.75 -6.18
C MET A 173 3.35 -7.24 -7.62
N ASP A 174 2.98 -5.97 -7.81
CA ASP A 174 3.19 -5.34 -9.12
C ASP A 174 4.67 -5.44 -9.52
N ILE A 175 4.93 -5.56 -10.83
CA ILE A 175 6.28 -5.62 -11.37
C ILE A 175 6.75 -4.22 -11.77
N CYS A 176 8.01 -3.91 -11.49
CA CYS A 176 8.64 -2.64 -11.85
C CYS A 176 9.82 -2.94 -12.79
N TYR A 177 9.76 -2.40 -14.01
CA TYR A 177 10.76 -2.68 -15.05
C TYR A 177 11.93 -1.70 -15.08
N GLY A 178 11.82 -0.56 -14.40
CA GLY A 178 12.86 0.48 -14.39
C GLY A 178 14.07 0.15 -13.52
N GLY A 179 14.15 -1.05 -12.94
CA GLY A 179 15.22 -1.48 -12.05
C GLY A 179 15.24 -0.74 -10.72
N ASP A 180 16.22 -1.06 -9.88
CA ASP A 180 16.43 -0.40 -8.60
C ASP A 180 17.31 0.85 -8.72
N PHE A 181 17.29 1.69 -7.68
CA PHE A 181 18.03 2.94 -7.65
C PHE A 181 19.54 2.77 -7.36
N ASN A 182 20.06 1.57 -7.10
CA ASN A 182 21.52 1.40 -6.88
C ASN A 182 22.33 1.87 -8.09
N ARG A 183 21.76 1.79 -9.30
CA ARG A 183 22.42 2.32 -10.51
C ARG A 183 22.72 3.81 -10.47
N PHE A 184 22.02 4.57 -9.63
CA PHE A 184 22.25 6.00 -9.37
C PHE A 184 23.01 6.26 -8.05
N GLY A 185 23.31 5.21 -7.28
CA GLY A 185 24.01 5.30 -6.00
C GLY A 185 25.52 5.48 -6.14
N VAL A 186 26.24 5.43 -5.02
CA VAL A 186 27.71 5.53 -5.01
C VAL A 186 28.31 4.37 -5.80
N GLY A 187 29.06 4.68 -6.86
CA GLY A 187 29.63 3.68 -7.77
C GLY A 187 28.65 3.13 -8.82
N GLY A 188 27.46 3.70 -8.92
CA GLY A 188 26.49 3.39 -9.96
C GLY A 188 26.92 3.86 -11.36
N ALA A 189 26.34 3.25 -12.39
CA ALA A 189 26.63 3.56 -13.79
C ALA A 189 25.94 4.85 -14.28
N ASP A 190 24.85 5.24 -13.61
CA ASP A 190 23.99 6.36 -13.99
C ASP A 190 24.12 7.50 -12.96
N GLN A 191 23.76 8.71 -13.37
CA GLN A 191 23.65 9.87 -12.48
C GLN A 191 22.31 10.56 -12.68
N LEU A 192 21.76 11.08 -11.58
CA LEU A 192 20.58 11.93 -11.61
C LEU A 192 21.02 13.39 -11.58
N ASP A 193 20.37 14.23 -12.38
CA ASP A 193 20.51 15.67 -12.25
C ASP A 193 19.76 16.20 -11.01
N VAL A 194 19.96 17.48 -10.71
CA VAL A 194 19.37 18.12 -9.52
C VAL A 194 17.84 18.14 -9.55
N GLU A 195 17.23 18.26 -10.74
CA GLU A 195 15.77 18.29 -10.89
C GLU A 195 15.17 16.90 -10.68
N GLN A 196 15.83 15.86 -11.19
CA GLN A 196 15.48 14.46 -10.99
C GLN A 196 15.63 14.06 -9.51
N VAL A 197 16.73 14.42 -8.86
CA VAL A 197 16.91 14.17 -7.41
C VAL A 197 15.81 14.87 -6.61
N ARG A 198 15.47 16.11 -6.96
CA ARG A 198 14.37 16.85 -6.32
C ARG A 198 13.04 16.12 -6.51
N PHE A 199 12.74 15.65 -7.72
CA PHE A 199 11.51 14.93 -8.03
C PHE A 199 11.39 13.64 -7.21
N VAL A 200 12.43 12.81 -7.23
CA VAL A 200 12.52 11.56 -6.44
C VAL A 200 12.38 11.84 -4.94
N GLY A 201 13.02 12.90 -4.44
CA GLY A 201 12.92 13.31 -3.05
C GLY A 201 11.48 13.70 -2.65
N LEU A 202 10.74 14.39 -3.52
CA LEU A 202 9.34 14.74 -3.29
C LEU A 202 8.44 13.49 -3.24
N GLU A 203 8.63 12.56 -4.18
CA GLU A 203 7.88 11.30 -4.22
C GLU A 203 8.12 10.46 -2.97
N LEU A 204 9.39 10.27 -2.60
CA LEU A 204 9.78 9.52 -1.43
C LEU A 204 9.26 10.17 -0.14
N THR A 205 9.28 11.51 -0.05
CA THR A 205 8.72 12.23 1.10
C THR A 205 7.22 12.02 1.21
N SER A 206 6.47 12.10 0.10
CA SER A 206 5.03 11.82 0.09
C SER A 206 4.73 10.39 0.54
N LEU A 207 5.52 9.45 0.05
CA LEU A 207 5.40 8.03 0.36
C LEU A 207 5.66 7.74 1.85
N ILE A 208 6.76 8.26 2.40
CA ILE A 208 7.11 8.11 3.82
C ILE A 208 6.02 8.76 4.69
N ALA A 209 5.55 9.95 4.33
CA ALA A 209 4.48 10.61 5.07
C ALA A 209 3.19 9.78 5.09
N HIS A 210 2.85 9.12 3.98
CA HIS A 210 1.71 8.20 3.94
C HIS A 210 1.93 6.98 4.86
N VAL A 211 3.07 6.30 4.75
CA VAL A 211 3.41 5.12 5.58
C VAL A 211 3.41 5.48 7.08
N GLN A 212 3.90 6.66 7.44
CA GLN A 212 3.89 7.15 8.82
C GLN A 212 2.49 7.43 9.37
N ARG A 213 1.55 7.92 8.54
CA ARG A 213 0.14 8.10 8.94
C ARG A 213 -0.53 6.77 9.26
N CYS A 214 -0.08 5.69 8.63
CA CYS A 214 -0.51 4.32 8.93
C CYS A 214 0.20 3.72 10.15
N HIS A 215 0.99 4.52 10.88
CA HIS A 215 1.82 4.09 12.00
C HIS A 215 2.80 2.98 11.65
N ILE A 216 3.29 2.98 10.41
CA ILE A 216 4.30 2.04 9.92
C ILE A 216 5.66 2.76 9.84
N MET A 217 6.72 2.05 10.21
CA MET A 217 8.12 2.45 10.05
C MET A 217 8.81 1.42 9.17
N HIS A 218 9.33 1.84 8.01
CA HIS A 218 9.95 0.91 7.05
C HIS A 218 11.30 0.35 7.53
N ARG A 219 12.13 1.18 8.17
CA ARG A 219 13.45 0.83 8.76
C ARG A 219 14.55 0.32 7.81
N ASP A 220 14.34 0.28 6.50
CA ASP A 220 15.37 -0.14 5.52
C ASP A 220 15.21 0.58 4.18
N ILE A 221 15.07 1.91 4.23
CA ILE A 221 15.00 2.75 3.02
C ILE A 221 16.42 2.94 2.49
N LYS A 222 16.66 2.45 1.27
CA LYS A 222 17.94 2.50 0.56
C LYS A 222 17.69 2.42 -0.94
N PRO A 223 18.66 2.81 -1.81
CA PRO A 223 18.50 2.73 -3.26
C PRO A 223 18.09 1.34 -3.77
N ALA A 224 18.60 0.25 -3.17
CA ALA A 224 18.22 -1.11 -3.53
C ALA A 224 16.73 -1.46 -3.31
N ASN A 225 16.07 -0.76 -2.39
CA ASN A 225 14.65 -0.97 -2.05
C ASN A 225 13.72 0.08 -2.71
N MET A 226 14.27 0.91 -3.59
CA MET A 226 13.52 1.84 -4.41
C MET A 226 13.58 1.33 -5.84
N LEU A 227 12.43 0.99 -6.43
CA LEU A 227 12.31 0.61 -7.83
C LEU A 227 11.74 1.76 -8.65
N LEU A 228 12.00 1.74 -9.95
CA LEU A 228 11.34 2.60 -10.94
C LEU A 228 10.27 1.81 -11.67
N ASP A 229 9.05 2.35 -11.74
CA ASP A 229 8.02 1.81 -12.62
C ASP A 229 8.19 2.28 -14.07
N GLU A 230 7.30 1.83 -14.96
CA GLU A 230 7.33 2.17 -16.39
C GLU A 230 7.13 3.67 -16.66
N GLY A 231 6.51 4.40 -15.73
CA GLY A 231 6.34 5.85 -15.80
C GLY A 231 7.53 6.64 -15.27
N GLY A 232 8.55 5.95 -14.72
CA GLY A 232 9.69 6.58 -14.07
C GLY A 232 9.40 7.06 -12.64
N HIS A 233 8.33 6.57 -12.01
CA HIS A 233 7.99 6.90 -10.63
C HIS A 233 8.62 5.93 -9.64
N VAL A 234 8.95 6.44 -8.45
CA VAL A 234 9.51 5.64 -7.36
C VAL A 234 8.46 4.69 -6.79
N ARG A 235 8.86 3.43 -6.60
CA ARG A 235 8.13 2.40 -5.86
C ARG A 235 8.98 1.89 -4.71
N LEU A 236 8.52 2.08 -3.48
CA LEU A 236 9.19 1.51 -2.30
C LEU A 236 8.78 0.05 -2.14
N ILE A 237 9.78 -0.82 -1.99
CA ILE A 237 9.62 -2.27 -1.83
C ILE A 237 10.29 -2.76 -0.55
N ASP A 238 10.06 -4.04 -0.23
CA ASP A 238 10.69 -4.78 0.87
C ASP A 238 10.41 -4.25 2.28
N PHE A 239 9.22 -4.57 2.78
CA PHE A 239 8.77 -4.25 4.13
C PHE A 239 9.17 -5.31 5.16
N GLY A 240 10.13 -6.19 4.85
CA GLY A 240 10.56 -7.27 5.75
C GLY A 240 11.14 -6.79 7.08
N ALA A 241 11.77 -5.60 7.09
CA ALA A 241 12.25 -4.95 8.30
C ALA A 241 11.22 -3.98 8.92
N ALA A 242 10.06 -3.79 8.30
CA ALA A 242 9.12 -2.78 8.74
C ALA A 242 8.45 -3.14 10.09
N LYS A 243 7.95 -2.13 10.79
CA LYS A 243 7.17 -2.27 12.02
C LYS A 243 5.92 -1.41 11.99
N GLN A 244 4.82 -1.92 12.54
CA GLN A 244 3.57 -1.18 12.68
C GLN A 244 3.18 -1.07 14.15
N SER A 245 2.74 0.12 14.58
CA SER A 245 2.11 0.29 15.88
C SER A 245 0.61 0.07 15.78
N LEU A 246 0.08 -0.85 16.58
CA LEU A 246 -1.36 -1.11 16.72
C LEU A 246 -1.90 -0.62 18.09
N ALA A 247 -1.18 0.30 18.73
CA ALA A 247 -1.56 0.82 20.04
C ALA A 247 -2.89 1.60 19.98
N THR A 248 -3.68 1.50 21.06
CA THR A 248 -4.87 2.33 21.27
C THR A 248 -4.69 3.13 22.56
N PRO A 249 -4.63 4.48 22.52
CA PRO A 249 -4.72 5.35 21.34
C PRO A 249 -3.52 5.18 20.38
N PRO A 250 -3.67 5.56 19.10
CA PRO A 250 -2.62 5.42 18.10
C PRO A 250 -1.35 6.17 18.53
N LYS A 251 -0.21 5.49 18.46
CA LYS A 251 1.10 6.03 18.80
C LYS A 251 2.07 5.76 17.64
N PRO A 252 3.06 6.64 17.43
CA PRO A 252 4.10 6.35 16.46
C PRO A 252 4.83 5.05 16.85
N PRO A 253 5.15 4.18 15.88
CA PRO A 253 5.93 2.97 16.14
C PRO A 253 7.27 3.34 16.76
N ARG A 254 7.70 2.58 17.77
CA ARG A 254 9.02 2.67 18.40
C ARG A 254 9.66 1.30 18.38
N SER A 255 10.96 1.26 18.15
CA SER A 255 11.75 0.04 18.19
C SER A 255 13.12 0.36 18.77
N ARG A 256 13.61 -0.51 19.66
CA ARG A 256 15.01 -0.53 20.11
C ARG A 256 15.84 -1.58 19.36
N GLU A 257 15.19 -2.43 18.56
CA GLU A 257 15.91 -3.43 17.75
C GLU A 257 16.76 -2.77 16.69
N TYR A 258 18.02 -3.20 16.64
CA TYR A 258 18.93 -2.92 15.55
C TYR A 258 18.45 -3.59 14.25
N CYS A 259 18.31 -2.79 13.20
CA CYS A 259 17.94 -3.27 11.87
C CYS A 259 18.29 -2.22 10.80
N GLY A 260 18.36 -2.69 9.55
CA GLY A 260 18.64 -1.87 8.39
C GLY A 260 20.00 -2.19 7.79
N THR A 261 20.38 -1.42 6.78
CA THR A 261 21.64 -1.62 6.04
C THR A 261 22.66 -0.58 6.47
N LEU A 262 23.78 -1.00 7.07
CA LEU A 262 24.81 -0.17 7.74
C LEU A 262 24.95 1.29 7.25
N PRO A 263 25.26 1.59 5.97
CA PRO A 263 25.44 2.98 5.51
C PRO A 263 24.17 3.86 5.55
N TYR A 264 23.00 3.26 5.76
CA TYR A 264 21.70 3.93 5.79
C TYR A 264 21.03 3.89 7.18
N ILE A 265 21.68 3.28 8.18
CA ILE A 265 21.16 3.22 9.54
C ILE A 265 21.31 4.61 10.19
N ALA A 266 20.22 5.10 10.79
CA ALA A 266 20.23 6.38 11.49
C ALA A 266 21.05 6.30 12.79
N PRO A 267 21.71 7.39 13.24
CA PRO A 267 22.58 7.36 14.41
C PRO A 267 21.90 6.80 15.66
N GLU A 268 20.64 7.19 15.94
CA GLU A 268 19.88 6.71 17.09
C GLU A 268 19.60 5.21 17.09
N VAL A 269 19.61 4.56 15.92
CA VAL A 269 19.50 3.10 15.78
C VAL A 269 20.85 2.45 15.99
N ASN A 270 21.92 3.06 15.47
CA ASN A 270 23.28 2.57 15.67
C ASN A 270 23.73 2.68 17.14
N TYR A 271 23.37 3.77 17.83
CA TYR A 271 23.64 3.94 19.26
C TYR A 271 22.90 2.94 20.15
N ALA A 272 21.73 2.45 19.73
CA ALA A 272 20.99 1.43 20.47
C ALA A 272 21.69 0.05 20.47
N GLU A 273 22.61 -0.20 19.53
CA GLU A 273 23.48 -1.39 19.52
C GLU A 273 24.62 -1.28 20.54
N GLU A 274 25.12 -0.06 20.78
CA GLU A 274 26.27 0.18 21.67
C GLU A 274 25.90 0.16 23.16
N THR A 275 24.64 0.46 23.51
CA THR A 275 24.20 0.61 24.89
C THR A 275 23.29 -0.53 25.35
N ASP A 276 23.75 -1.77 25.28
CA ASP A 276 23.07 -2.97 25.82
C ASP A 276 22.94 -2.95 27.37
N GLU A 277 22.68 -1.79 27.97
CA GLU A 277 22.34 -1.55 29.36
C GLU A 277 20.89 -1.01 29.46
N PRO A 278 20.12 -1.48 30.46
CA PRO A 278 18.65 -1.31 30.54
C PRO A 278 18.12 0.13 30.51
#